data_AF-A0A3N1YBH2-F1
#
_entry.id   AF-A0A3N1YBH2-F1
#
_cell.length_a   1.000
_cell.length_b   1.000
_cell.length_c   1.000
_cell.angle_alpha   90.00
_cell.angle_beta   90.00
_cell.angle_gamma   90.00
#
_symmetry.space_group_name_H-M   'P 1'
#
loop_
_entity.id
_entity.type
_entity.pdbx_description
1 polymer ?
#
loop_
_entity_poly.entity_id
_entity_poly.type
_entity_poly.pdbx_seq_one_letter_code
_entity_poly.pdbx_strand_id
1 'polypeptide(L)'
;MTAVARFDGGWTPQLDQAYRDVLGAVRDGSLGQDVTHDELALSGRFGLDPVVLHAVLERLSDVGIAVLDDHAAVRFRSLSPAAWVDNGWLLVGLVEGVMRSAVPVLTAADLVEQGRVAEALRRSAHLRTPDLDQAFWASITFWIDRTPNVSLGRLAARAVERARFGVTPTIPFRSTEVDTWAAAAEQAVRYPGVRSAERAAHVLARLWGEHVDAAVAAFGGASDDGSSASSASASASTAPSAPSAPADSPSWAVWTPDDLWWDLLAMVRDGTLERDRTYRASAIAARLRQSVRRLVPMVRRLELLGLVETRPDAPEDIRITRPDLQHWTDSLQLASTLVEACARWSVPTLDDAGRAELHGVIDRLRRQGRIRDYGYTMSVVELSRLLADHTPNPWLAGSLRFALSRLAFVFDEAPPFRRWDIEDVLTQLEDAIDRGDPDRAADAAHALNVHYDAHIVDVVARLSGTES
;
A
#
# COMPACT_ATOMS: atom_id res chain seq x y z
N MET A 1 -3.34 -18.75 23.80
CA MET A 1 -3.43 -17.97 22.54
C MET A 1 -4.49 -16.92 22.72
N THR A 2 -4.08 -15.69 22.98
CA THR A 2 -4.94 -14.49 22.96
C THR A 2 -5.49 -14.34 21.55
N ALA A 3 -6.79 -14.08 21.40
CA ALA A 3 -7.38 -13.79 20.09
C ALA A 3 -6.67 -12.55 19.51
N VAL A 4 -6.08 -12.68 18.33
CA VAL A 4 -5.55 -11.53 17.59
C VAL A 4 -6.74 -10.61 17.32
N ALA A 5 -6.65 -9.36 17.79
CA ALA A 5 -7.68 -8.37 17.50
C ALA A 5 -7.80 -8.21 15.99
N ARG A 6 -9.02 -8.23 15.45
CA ARG A 6 -9.24 -7.92 14.03
C ARG A 6 -8.71 -6.53 13.75
N PHE A 7 -8.15 -6.33 12.56
CA PHE A 7 -7.75 -5.00 12.12
C PHE A 7 -8.97 -4.08 12.16
N ASP A 8 -8.98 -3.17 13.13
CA ASP A 8 -9.86 -2.02 13.16
C ASP A 8 -9.20 -1.00 12.24
N GLY A 9 -9.91 -0.51 11.23
CA GLY A 9 -9.40 0.48 10.26
C GLY A 9 -8.84 1.75 10.90
N GLY A 10 -8.98 1.86 12.23
CA GLY A 10 -8.39 2.87 13.08
C GLY A 10 -9.29 4.07 13.17
N TRP A 11 -10.62 3.89 13.03
CA TRP A 11 -11.59 4.98 12.94
C TRP A 11 -12.80 4.70 13.83
N THR A 12 -13.40 5.76 14.38
CA THR A 12 -14.63 5.61 15.16
C THR A 12 -15.83 5.33 14.25
N PRO A 13 -16.87 4.63 14.73
CA PRO A 13 -18.10 4.43 13.96
C PRO A 13 -18.77 5.73 13.49
N GLN A 14 -18.60 6.81 14.27
CA GLN A 14 -19.10 8.15 13.93
C GLN A 14 -18.38 8.72 12.71
N LEU A 15 -17.06 8.59 12.66
CA LEU A 15 -16.27 9.01 11.51
C LEU A 15 -16.61 8.17 10.28
N ASP A 16 -16.82 6.86 10.44
CA ASP A 16 -17.20 5.99 9.31
C ASP A 16 -18.57 6.33 8.73
N GLN A 17 -19.53 6.77 9.56
CA GLN A 17 -20.81 7.28 9.07
C GLN A 17 -20.63 8.60 8.34
N ALA A 18 -19.94 9.57 8.96
CA ALA A 18 -19.68 10.88 8.35
C ALA A 18 -18.92 10.76 7.02
N TYR A 19 -17.93 9.86 6.96
CA TYR A 19 -17.19 9.55 5.75
C TYR A 19 -18.10 9.01 4.65
N ARG A 20 -19.00 8.05 4.96
CA ARG A 20 -19.95 7.51 3.98
C ARG A 20 -20.93 8.56 3.48
N ASP A 21 -21.39 9.46 4.34
CA ASP A 21 -22.32 10.53 3.97
C ASP A 21 -21.67 11.54 3.03
N VAL A 22 -20.46 12.02 3.36
CA VAL A 22 -19.72 12.95 2.51
C VAL A 22 -19.29 12.28 1.20
N LEU A 23 -18.78 11.04 1.24
CA LEU A 23 -18.44 10.28 0.04
C LEU A 23 -19.68 10.11 -0.84
N GLY A 24 -20.82 9.73 -0.26
CA GLY A 24 -22.10 9.62 -0.98
C GLY A 24 -22.48 10.90 -1.72
N ALA A 25 -22.33 12.05 -1.05
CA ALA A 25 -22.58 13.37 -1.64
C ALA A 25 -21.59 13.78 -2.75
N VAL A 26 -20.33 13.33 -2.68
CA VAL A 26 -19.38 13.49 -3.80
C VAL A 26 -19.81 12.59 -4.97
N ARG A 27 -20.27 11.38 -4.66
CA ARG A 27 -20.60 10.35 -5.65
C ARG A 27 -21.91 10.58 -6.39
N ASP A 28 -22.90 11.15 -5.73
CA ASP A 28 -24.19 11.52 -6.34
C ASP A 28 -24.14 12.87 -7.08
N GLY A 29 -22.99 13.56 -7.03
CA GLY A 29 -22.76 14.84 -7.70
C GLY A 29 -23.32 16.05 -6.94
N SER A 30 -23.88 15.85 -5.74
CA SER A 30 -24.39 16.96 -4.92
C SER A 30 -23.28 17.85 -4.35
N LEU A 31 -22.04 17.36 -4.32
CA LEU A 31 -20.82 18.15 -4.21
C LEU A 31 -20.18 18.21 -5.60
N GLY A 32 -20.33 19.35 -6.29
CA GLY A 32 -19.79 19.53 -7.64
C GLY A 32 -18.30 19.21 -7.72
N GLN A 33 -17.90 18.43 -8.73
CA GLN A 33 -16.51 18.07 -9.01
C GLN A 33 -15.74 19.28 -9.54
N ASP A 34 -14.46 19.36 -9.18
CA ASP A 34 -13.53 20.43 -9.53
C ASP A 34 -13.96 21.85 -9.11
N VAL A 35 -14.99 21.94 -8.26
CA VAL A 35 -15.44 23.16 -7.62
C VAL A 35 -14.74 23.29 -6.26
N THR A 36 -14.31 24.50 -5.95
CA THR A 36 -13.77 24.83 -4.63
C THR A 36 -14.92 25.00 -3.65
N HIS A 37 -14.91 24.22 -2.57
CA HIS A 37 -15.86 24.30 -1.46
C HIS A 37 -15.16 24.84 -0.22
N ASP A 38 -15.86 25.66 0.54
CA ASP A 38 -15.42 26.12 1.86
C ASP A 38 -15.72 25.05 2.92
N GLU A 39 -14.71 24.67 3.69
CA GLU A 39 -14.79 23.61 4.69
C GLU A 39 -15.79 23.92 5.80
N LEU A 40 -15.89 25.19 6.22
CA LEU A 40 -16.85 25.61 7.25
C LEU A 40 -18.30 25.55 6.72
N ALA A 41 -18.51 25.94 5.46
CA ALA A 41 -19.81 25.80 4.79
C ALA A 41 -20.22 24.33 4.65
N LEU A 42 -19.28 23.43 4.34
CA LEU A 42 -19.52 21.99 4.31
C LEU A 42 -19.87 21.44 5.70
N SER A 43 -19.19 21.90 6.75
CA SER A 43 -19.49 21.51 8.14
C SER A 43 -20.94 21.86 8.49
N GLY A 44 -21.39 23.07 8.15
CA GLY A 44 -22.78 23.48 8.30
C GLY A 44 -23.76 22.65 7.47
N ARG A 45 -23.40 22.30 6.23
CA ARG A 45 -24.25 21.50 5.32
C ARG A 45 -24.49 20.09 5.85
N PHE A 46 -23.45 19.43 6.36
CA PHE A 46 -23.55 18.04 6.85
C PHE A 46 -23.89 17.97 8.35
N GLY A 47 -23.95 19.10 9.05
CA GLY A 47 -24.15 19.12 10.50
C GLY A 47 -23.02 18.42 11.27
N LEU A 48 -21.81 18.43 10.71
CA LEU A 48 -20.63 17.78 11.28
C LEU A 48 -19.81 18.80 12.05
N ASP A 49 -19.24 18.38 13.19
CA ASP A 49 -18.20 19.16 13.85
C ASP A 49 -17.03 19.42 12.87
N PRO A 50 -16.46 20.64 12.80
CA PRO A 50 -15.37 20.96 11.88
C PRO A 50 -14.18 20.00 11.96
N VAL A 51 -13.87 19.49 13.16
CA VAL A 51 -12.77 18.53 13.36
C VAL A 51 -13.10 17.17 12.73
N VAL A 52 -14.34 16.71 12.88
CA VAL A 52 -14.81 15.46 12.27
C VAL A 52 -14.84 15.59 10.76
N LEU A 53 -15.34 16.70 10.23
CA LEU A 53 -15.33 16.96 8.79
C LEU A 53 -13.89 17.01 8.25
N HIS A 54 -12.98 17.71 8.94
CA HIS A 54 -11.59 17.78 8.52
C HIS A 54 -10.99 16.38 8.36
N ALA A 55 -11.16 15.52 9.38
CA ALA A 55 -10.70 14.13 9.35
C ALA A 55 -11.33 13.31 8.19
N VAL A 56 -12.60 13.56 7.87
CA VAL A 56 -13.27 12.96 6.70
C VAL A 56 -12.66 13.43 5.38
N LEU A 57 -12.47 14.74 5.20
CA LEU A 57 -11.88 15.32 3.98
C LEU A 57 -10.44 14.86 3.79
N GLU A 58 -9.72 14.71 4.89
CA GLU A 58 -8.39 14.15 4.94
C GLU A 58 -8.35 12.68 4.48
N ARG A 59 -9.28 11.83 4.94
CA ARG A 59 -9.41 10.44 4.46
C ARG A 59 -9.76 10.42 2.96
N LEU A 60 -10.65 11.30 2.50
CA LEU A 60 -10.96 11.44 1.08
C LEU A 60 -9.72 11.89 0.28
N SER A 61 -8.85 12.70 0.88
CA SER A 61 -7.59 13.11 0.26
C SER A 61 -6.60 11.95 0.15
N ASP A 62 -6.53 11.08 1.16
CA ASP A 62 -5.71 9.85 1.13
C ASP A 62 -6.19 8.84 0.06
N VAL A 63 -7.48 8.86 -0.26
CA VAL A 63 -8.10 8.10 -1.37
C VAL A 63 -7.96 8.85 -2.71
N GLY A 64 -7.47 10.10 -2.71
CA GLY A 64 -7.26 10.91 -3.90
C GLY A 64 -8.52 11.61 -4.44
N ILE A 65 -9.63 11.52 -3.72
CA ILE A 65 -10.94 12.08 -4.08
C ILE A 65 -11.06 13.55 -3.65
N ALA A 66 -10.23 14.01 -2.72
CA ALA A 66 -10.21 15.40 -2.26
C ALA A 66 -8.80 16.01 -2.32
N VAL A 67 -8.74 17.29 -2.65
CA VAL A 67 -7.54 18.12 -2.53
C VAL A 67 -7.83 19.22 -1.52
N LEU A 68 -7.10 19.21 -0.41
CA LEU A 68 -7.15 20.24 0.62
C LEU A 68 -6.17 21.36 0.29
N ASP A 69 -6.63 22.60 0.38
CA ASP A 69 -5.80 23.81 0.28
C ASP A 69 -5.43 24.34 1.67
N ASP A 70 -4.47 25.25 1.78
CA ASP A 70 -4.05 25.92 3.02
C ASP A 70 -5.09 26.95 3.54
N HIS A 71 -6.15 27.22 2.79
CA HIS A 71 -7.16 28.27 3.08
C HIS A 71 -8.54 27.77 3.50
N ALA A 72 -8.65 26.59 4.13
CA ALA A 72 -9.94 25.97 4.50
C ALA A 72 -10.83 25.67 3.28
N ALA A 73 -10.20 25.47 2.13
CA ALA A 73 -10.87 25.12 0.89
C ALA A 73 -10.58 23.66 0.53
N VAL A 74 -11.58 22.99 -0.03
CA VAL A 74 -11.47 21.63 -0.55
C VAL A 74 -12.04 21.54 -1.96
N ARG A 75 -11.36 20.79 -2.82
CA ARG A 75 -11.85 20.47 -4.16
C ARG A 75 -11.96 18.96 -4.31
N PHE A 76 -13.13 18.49 -4.74
CA PHE A 76 -13.36 17.07 -4.99
C PHE A 76 -13.02 16.73 -6.44
N ARG A 77 -12.34 15.60 -6.65
CA ARG A 77 -11.93 15.11 -7.96
C ARG A 77 -12.14 13.60 -8.06
N SER A 78 -12.10 13.07 -9.27
CA SER A 78 -11.97 11.63 -9.50
C SER A 78 -10.53 11.30 -9.89
N LEU A 79 -10.10 10.08 -9.59
CA LEU A 79 -8.87 9.52 -10.15
C LEU A 79 -9.02 9.42 -11.67
N SER A 80 -7.92 9.65 -12.39
CA SER A 80 -7.86 9.29 -13.80
C SER A 80 -7.93 7.76 -13.96
N PRO A 81 -8.39 7.25 -15.12
CA PRO A 81 -8.34 5.82 -15.41
C PRO A 81 -6.95 5.20 -15.20
N ALA A 82 -5.88 5.90 -15.61
CA ALA A 82 -4.50 5.44 -15.42
C ALA A 82 -4.15 5.31 -13.93
N ALA A 83 -4.51 6.29 -13.09
CA ALA A 83 -4.25 6.22 -11.66
C ALA A 83 -5.08 5.14 -10.95
N TRP A 84 -6.30 4.88 -11.43
CA TRP A 84 -7.11 3.77 -10.94
C TRP A 84 -6.47 2.41 -11.27
N VAL A 85 -5.95 2.23 -12.49
CA VAL A 85 -5.21 1.04 -12.89
C VAL A 85 -3.95 0.87 -12.06
N ASP A 86 -3.15 1.93 -11.90
CA ASP A 86 -1.93 1.90 -11.09
C ASP A 86 -2.22 1.52 -9.63
N ASN A 87 -3.27 2.09 -9.03
CA ASN A 87 -3.71 1.71 -7.68
C ASN A 87 -4.21 0.26 -7.61
N GLY A 88 -4.92 -0.22 -8.65
CA GLY A 88 -5.37 -1.60 -8.72
C GLY A 88 -4.21 -2.60 -8.65
N TRP A 89 -3.12 -2.31 -9.37
CA TRP A 89 -1.92 -3.14 -9.32
C TRP A 89 -1.14 -3.02 -8.01
N LEU A 90 -1.14 -1.83 -7.37
CA LEU A 90 -0.67 -1.70 -5.98
C LEU A 90 -1.48 -2.61 -5.06
N LEU A 91 -2.82 -2.60 -5.14
CA LEU A 91 -3.69 -3.44 -4.32
C LEU A 91 -3.34 -4.92 -4.50
N VAL A 92 -3.23 -5.41 -5.74
CA VAL A 92 -2.88 -6.80 -6.02
C VAL A 92 -1.56 -7.20 -5.37
N GLY A 93 -0.51 -6.36 -5.50
CA GLY A 93 0.78 -6.62 -4.86
C GLY A 93 0.68 -6.65 -3.33
N LEU A 94 -0.13 -5.77 -2.73
CA LEU A 94 -0.34 -5.74 -1.27
C LEU A 94 -1.10 -6.97 -0.75
N VAL A 95 -2.03 -7.52 -1.54
CA VAL A 95 -2.81 -8.71 -1.12
C VAL A 95 -1.88 -9.88 -0.85
N GLU A 96 -0.79 -10.05 -1.60
CA GLU A 96 0.20 -11.07 -1.29
C GLU A 96 0.76 -10.92 0.13
N GLY A 97 1.33 -9.75 0.45
CA GLY A 97 1.91 -9.48 1.76
C GLY A 97 0.90 -9.65 2.89
N VAL A 98 -0.34 -9.18 2.67
CA VAL A 98 -1.46 -9.37 3.60
C VAL A 98 -1.77 -10.86 3.81
N MET A 99 -1.84 -11.66 2.75
CA MET A 99 -2.09 -13.11 2.86
C MET A 99 -0.94 -13.82 3.58
N ARG A 100 0.32 -13.52 3.22
CA ARG A 100 1.51 -14.10 3.86
C ARG A 100 1.56 -13.79 5.36
N SER A 101 1.19 -12.58 5.75
CA SER A 101 1.14 -12.15 7.15
C SER A 101 -0.05 -12.77 7.90
N ALA A 102 -1.21 -12.90 7.26
CA ALA A 102 -2.43 -13.43 7.87
C ALA A 102 -2.42 -14.95 8.06
N VAL A 103 -1.92 -15.71 7.08
CA VAL A 103 -1.97 -17.20 7.07
C VAL A 103 -1.47 -17.84 8.38
N PRO A 104 -0.32 -17.44 8.97
CA PRO A 104 0.18 -18.03 10.20
C PRO A 104 -0.70 -17.81 11.44
N VAL A 105 -1.60 -16.81 11.42
CA VAL A 105 -2.42 -16.41 12.58
C VAL A 105 -3.91 -16.75 12.42
N LEU A 106 -4.31 -17.39 11.31
CA LEU A 106 -5.70 -17.78 11.08
C LEU A 106 -6.19 -18.83 12.07
N THR A 107 -7.46 -18.71 12.47
CA THR A 107 -8.13 -19.64 13.38
C THR A 107 -9.09 -20.57 12.65
N ALA A 108 -9.55 -21.63 13.32
CA ALA A 108 -10.60 -22.52 12.78
C ALA A 108 -11.91 -21.77 12.44
N ALA A 109 -12.22 -20.68 13.14
CA ALA A 109 -13.36 -19.83 12.80
C ALA A 109 -13.15 -19.07 11.48
N ASP A 110 -11.91 -18.63 11.22
CA ASP A 110 -11.54 -17.97 9.97
C ASP A 110 -11.60 -18.92 8.77
N LEU A 111 -11.30 -20.21 8.97
CA LEU A 111 -11.49 -21.26 7.95
C LEU A 111 -12.96 -21.34 7.50
N VAL A 112 -13.88 -21.37 8.47
CA VAL A 112 -15.31 -21.43 8.18
C VAL A 112 -15.78 -20.15 7.50
N GLU A 113 -15.32 -19.00 7.96
CA GLU A 113 -15.69 -17.72 7.39
C GLU A 113 -15.16 -17.53 5.97
N GLN A 114 -13.91 -17.92 5.72
CA GLN A 114 -13.35 -17.87 4.37
C GLN A 114 -14.13 -18.77 3.42
N GLY A 115 -14.55 -19.96 3.86
CA GLY A 115 -15.42 -20.83 3.09
C GLY A 115 -16.76 -20.17 2.72
N ARG A 116 -17.38 -19.43 3.65
CA ARG A 116 -18.61 -18.67 3.37
C ARG A 116 -18.38 -17.56 2.34
N VAL A 117 -17.29 -16.81 2.50
CA VAL A 117 -16.93 -15.71 1.58
C VAL A 117 -16.64 -16.26 0.18
N ALA A 118 -15.90 -17.36 0.07
CA ALA A 118 -15.61 -18.04 -1.19
C ALA A 118 -16.87 -18.60 -1.84
N GLU A 119 -17.77 -19.23 -1.07
CA GLU A 119 -19.04 -19.73 -1.59
C GLU A 119 -19.96 -18.61 -2.07
N ALA A 120 -20.05 -17.50 -1.34
CA ALA A 120 -20.81 -16.32 -1.75
C ALA A 120 -20.28 -15.76 -3.08
N LEU A 121 -18.95 -15.65 -3.23
CA LEU A 121 -18.31 -15.20 -4.46
C LEU A 121 -18.63 -16.11 -5.65
N ARG A 122 -18.43 -17.43 -5.50
CA ARG A 122 -18.75 -18.41 -6.56
C ARG A 122 -20.23 -18.37 -6.93
N ARG A 123 -21.12 -18.31 -5.95
CA ARG A 123 -22.56 -18.25 -6.14
C ARG A 123 -22.96 -16.99 -6.92
N SER A 124 -22.46 -15.83 -6.51
CA SER A 124 -22.76 -14.56 -7.19
C SER A 124 -22.21 -14.51 -8.61
N ALA A 125 -21.04 -15.10 -8.86
CA ALA A 125 -20.48 -15.22 -10.21
C ALA A 125 -21.30 -16.18 -11.09
N HIS A 126 -21.62 -17.37 -10.58
CA HIS A 126 -22.41 -18.38 -11.30
C HIS A 126 -23.81 -17.87 -11.67
N LEU A 127 -24.48 -17.20 -10.73
CA LEU A 127 -25.81 -16.64 -10.92
C LEU A 127 -25.79 -15.27 -11.63
N ARG A 128 -24.62 -14.67 -11.84
CA ARG A 128 -24.43 -13.34 -12.42
C ARG A 128 -25.25 -12.25 -11.72
N THR A 129 -25.31 -12.33 -10.39
CA THR A 129 -26.08 -11.38 -9.56
C THR A 129 -25.35 -10.04 -9.41
N PRO A 130 -26.06 -8.93 -9.15
CA PRO A 130 -25.43 -7.65 -8.83
C PRO A 130 -24.51 -7.71 -7.60
N ASP A 131 -24.70 -8.71 -6.72
CA ASP A 131 -23.89 -8.92 -5.51
C ASP A 131 -22.45 -9.40 -5.80
N LEU A 132 -22.10 -9.71 -7.06
CA LEU A 132 -20.76 -10.17 -7.45
C LEU A 132 -19.66 -9.18 -7.04
N ASP A 133 -19.88 -7.88 -7.25
CA ASP A 133 -18.93 -6.85 -6.84
C ASP A 133 -18.68 -6.89 -5.33
N GLN A 134 -19.75 -6.88 -4.53
CA GLN A 134 -19.66 -6.94 -3.08
C GLN A 134 -18.96 -8.22 -2.60
N ALA A 135 -19.28 -9.37 -3.19
CA ALA A 135 -18.67 -10.65 -2.82
C ALA A 135 -17.18 -10.71 -3.17
N PHE A 136 -16.77 -10.12 -4.30
CA PHE A 136 -15.36 -10.02 -4.68
C PHE A 136 -14.59 -9.18 -3.66
N TRP A 137 -15.07 -7.98 -3.32
CA TRP A 137 -14.42 -7.13 -2.34
C TRP A 137 -14.37 -7.75 -0.94
N ALA A 138 -15.44 -8.46 -0.52
CA ALA A 138 -15.44 -9.20 0.73
C ALA A 138 -14.33 -10.28 0.77
N SER A 139 -14.03 -10.92 -0.37
CA SER A 139 -12.95 -11.91 -0.47
C SER A 139 -11.56 -11.33 -0.26
N ILE A 140 -11.34 -10.07 -0.65
CA ILE A 140 -10.08 -9.34 -0.41
C ILE A 140 -10.04 -8.83 1.04
N THR A 141 -11.11 -8.17 1.49
CA THR A 141 -11.23 -7.62 2.84
C THR A 141 -11.07 -8.68 3.92
N PHE A 142 -11.51 -9.93 3.68
CA PHE A 142 -11.26 -11.06 4.59
C PHE A 142 -9.78 -11.13 5.03
N TRP A 143 -8.85 -11.05 4.08
CA TRP A 143 -7.42 -11.13 4.34
C TRP A 143 -6.88 -9.88 5.02
N ILE A 144 -7.33 -8.70 4.56
CA ILE A 144 -6.94 -7.40 5.13
C ILE A 144 -7.33 -7.31 6.60
N ASP A 145 -8.50 -7.80 6.99
CA ASP A 145 -8.97 -7.74 8.37
C ASP A 145 -8.18 -8.66 9.34
N ARG A 146 -7.41 -9.61 8.78
CA ARG A 146 -6.74 -10.70 9.51
C ARG A 146 -5.21 -10.60 9.47
N THR A 147 -4.67 -9.64 8.72
CA THR A 147 -3.23 -9.39 8.75
C THR A 147 -2.83 -8.82 10.11
N PRO A 148 -1.86 -9.42 10.82
CA PRO A 148 -1.30 -8.84 12.03
C PRO A 148 -0.41 -7.62 11.73
N ASN A 149 0.07 -7.47 10.49
CA ASN A 149 0.85 -6.31 10.06
C ASN A 149 -0.08 -5.12 9.76
N VAL A 150 -0.21 -4.22 10.74
CA VAL A 150 -1.11 -3.05 10.70
C VAL A 150 -0.77 -2.10 9.54
N SER A 151 0.51 -1.97 9.20
CA SER A 151 0.96 -1.09 8.12
C SER A 151 0.52 -1.61 6.75
N LEU A 152 0.69 -2.92 6.50
CA LEU A 152 0.16 -3.59 5.31
C LEU A 152 -1.37 -3.50 5.25
N GLY A 153 -2.06 -3.83 6.35
CA GLY A 153 -3.52 -3.78 6.42
C GLY A 153 -4.08 -2.41 6.10
N ARG A 154 -3.52 -1.35 6.70
CA ARG A 154 -3.92 0.04 6.45
C ARG A 154 -3.68 0.46 5.00
N LEU A 155 -2.54 0.13 4.42
CA LEU A 155 -2.24 0.48 3.03
C LEU A 155 -3.15 -0.27 2.05
N ALA A 156 -3.39 -1.56 2.29
CA ALA A 156 -4.29 -2.39 1.48
C ALA A 156 -5.75 -1.93 1.57
N ALA A 157 -6.26 -1.62 2.78
CA ALA A 157 -7.60 -1.08 2.98
C ALA A 157 -7.83 0.21 2.18
N ARG A 158 -6.86 1.14 2.24
CA ARG A 158 -6.90 2.38 1.43
C ARG A 158 -6.85 2.08 -0.08
N ALA A 159 -6.08 1.09 -0.50
CA ALA A 159 -6.02 0.69 -1.90
C ALA A 159 -7.34 0.09 -2.39
N VAL A 160 -8.06 -0.68 -1.55
CA VAL A 160 -9.43 -1.14 -1.80
C VAL A 160 -10.39 0.04 -1.94
N GLU A 161 -10.37 1.00 -1.02
CA GLU A 161 -11.23 2.19 -1.10
C GLU A 161 -11.02 2.95 -2.41
N ARG A 162 -9.76 3.12 -2.83
CA ARG A 162 -9.42 3.77 -4.11
C ARG A 162 -9.90 2.98 -5.32
N ALA A 163 -9.74 1.67 -5.30
CA ALA A 163 -10.20 0.82 -6.39
C ALA A 163 -11.73 0.83 -6.52
N ARG A 164 -12.46 0.91 -5.40
CA ARG A 164 -13.93 0.94 -5.39
C ARG A 164 -14.53 2.31 -5.70
N PHE A 165 -13.93 3.37 -5.17
CA PHE A 165 -14.58 4.68 -5.11
C PHE A 165 -13.80 5.80 -5.81
N GLY A 166 -12.57 5.52 -6.27
CA GLY A 166 -11.68 6.53 -6.83
C GLY A 166 -12.15 7.11 -8.17
N VAL A 167 -12.89 6.37 -9.00
CA VAL A 167 -13.33 6.78 -10.34
C VAL A 167 -14.82 7.00 -10.43
N THR A 168 -15.26 8.05 -11.14
CA THR A 168 -16.68 8.37 -11.36
C THR A 168 -17.03 8.26 -12.85
N PRO A 169 -18.00 7.41 -13.24
CA PRO A 169 -18.75 6.45 -12.42
C PRO A 169 -17.86 5.31 -11.88
N THR A 170 -18.33 4.63 -10.82
CA THR A 170 -17.62 3.49 -10.23
C THR A 170 -17.62 2.34 -11.23
N ILE A 171 -16.48 1.67 -11.36
CA ILE A 171 -16.35 0.46 -12.16
C ILE A 171 -16.58 -0.76 -11.26
N PRO A 172 -17.72 -1.46 -11.38
CA PRO A 172 -17.97 -2.66 -10.59
C PRO A 172 -17.13 -3.83 -11.11
N PHE A 173 -16.74 -4.71 -10.21
CA PHE A 173 -16.15 -5.99 -10.58
C PHE A 173 -17.20 -6.88 -11.28
N ARG A 174 -16.85 -7.41 -12.46
CA ARG A 174 -17.77 -8.16 -13.34
C ARG A 174 -17.23 -9.48 -13.86
N SER A 175 -15.95 -9.80 -13.64
CA SER A 175 -15.41 -11.08 -14.12
C SER A 175 -16.07 -12.24 -13.38
N THR A 176 -16.58 -13.22 -14.12
CA THR A 176 -17.19 -14.43 -13.56
C THR A 176 -16.18 -15.54 -13.33
N GLU A 177 -14.94 -15.40 -13.79
CA GLU A 177 -13.86 -16.39 -13.71
C GLU A 177 -13.20 -16.43 -12.31
N VAL A 178 -14.03 -16.37 -11.26
CA VAL A 178 -13.60 -16.25 -9.86
C VAL A 178 -13.27 -17.60 -9.22
N ASP A 179 -13.62 -18.72 -9.86
CA ASP A 179 -13.50 -20.06 -9.29
C ASP A 179 -12.05 -20.40 -8.91
N THR A 180 -11.11 -20.04 -9.77
CA THR A 180 -9.68 -20.27 -9.52
C THR A 180 -9.19 -19.46 -8.32
N TRP A 181 -9.62 -18.20 -8.20
CA TRP A 181 -9.30 -17.35 -7.05
C TRP A 181 -9.90 -17.91 -5.76
N ALA A 182 -11.19 -18.23 -5.75
CA ALA A 182 -11.87 -18.78 -4.59
C ALA A 182 -11.22 -20.10 -4.13
N ALA A 183 -10.87 -21.00 -5.07
CA ALA A 183 -10.19 -22.25 -4.77
C ALA A 183 -8.76 -22.04 -4.25
N ALA A 184 -7.99 -21.12 -4.84
CA ALA A 184 -6.63 -20.83 -4.37
C ALA A 184 -6.64 -20.18 -2.98
N ALA A 185 -7.56 -19.25 -2.72
CA ALA A 185 -7.74 -18.64 -1.41
C ALA A 185 -8.15 -19.68 -0.35
N GLU A 186 -9.08 -20.59 -0.67
CA GLU A 186 -9.44 -21.71 0.23
C GLU A 186 -8.24 -22.64 0.48
N GLN A 187 -7.43 -22.91 -0.55
CA GLN A 187 -6.24 -23.73 -0.42
C GLN A 187 -5.21 -23.07 0.50
N ALA A 188 -5.02 -21.75 0.41
CA ALA A 188 -4.10 -20.99 1.26
C ALA A 188 -4.48 -21.07 2.74
N VAL A 189 -5.78 -21.09 3.04
CA VAL A 189 -6.25 -21.28 4.42
C VAL A 189 -6.13 -22.74 4.87
N ARG A 190 -6.42 -23.72 4.01
CA ARG A 190 -6.39 -25.15 4.36
C ARG A 190 -4.99 -25.72 4.53
N TYR A 191 -4.05 -25.24 3.72
CA TYR A 191 -2.65 -25.67 3.72
C TYR A 191 -1.76 -24.46 3.97
N PRO A 192 -1.77 -23.93 5.21
CA PRO A 192 -1.12 -22.67 5.52
C PRO A 192 0.36 -22.74 5.21
N GLY A 193 0.81 -21.87 4.30
CA GLY A 193 2.20 -21.72 3.94
C GLY A 193 2.42 -20.57 2.98
N VAL A 194 3.63 -19.99 3.01
CA VAL A 194 4.03 -18.85 2.18
C VAL A 194 3.72 -19.10 0.70
N ARG A 195 4.12 -20.27 0.17
CA ARG A 195 3.85 -20.66 -1.24
C ARG A 195 2.38 -20.74 -1.62
N SER A 196 1.50 -21.05 -0.67
CA SER A 196 0.06 -21.09 -0.94
C SER A 196 -0.54 -19.69 -1.00
N ALA A 197 -0.02 -18.75 -0.19
CA ALA A 197 -0.40 -17.35 -0.23
C ALA A 197 0.06 -16.68 -1.54
N GLU A 198 1.34 -16.86 -1.90
CA GLU A 198 1.94 -16.40 -3.17
C GLU A 198 1.11 -16.90 -4.37
N ARG A 199 0.82 -18.21 -4.42
CA ARG A 199 0.01 -18.79 -5.50
C ARG A 199 -1.38 -18.16 -5.60
N ALA A 200 -2.05 -17.93 -4.46
CA ALA A 200 -3.37 -17.32 -4.47
C ALA A 200 -3.30 -15.86 -4.94
N ALA A 201 -2.30 -15.09 -4.50
CA ALA A 201 -2.09 -13.72 -4.96
C ALA A 201 -1.81 -13.64 -6.47
N HIS A 202 -1.01 -14.56 -7.03
CA HIS A 202 -0.80 -14.66 -8.47
C HIS A 202 -2.08 -15.01 -9.26
N VAL A 203 -2.96 -15.83 -8.69
CA VAL A 203 -4.27 -16.10 -9.29
C VAL A 203 -5.13 -14.82 -9.28
N LEU A 204 -5.14 -14.08 -8.16
CA LEU A 204 -5.82 -12.79 -8.08
C LEU A 204 -5.26 -11.79 -9.10
N ALA A 205 -3.94 -11.74 -9.29
CA ALA A 205 -3.30 -10.85 -10.24
C ALA A 205 -3.78 -11.07 -11.69
N ARG A 206 -3.96 -12.34 -12.10
CA ARG A 206 -4.53 -12.67 -13.42
C ARG A 206 -6.00 -12.26 -13.53
N LEU A 207 -6.81 -12.60 -12.53
CA LEU A 207 -8.22 -12.21 -12.47
C LEU A 207 -8.39 -10.68 -12.50
N TRP A 208 -7.49 -9.96 -11.82
CA TRP A 208 -7.46 -8.51 -11.82
C TRP A 208 -7.08 -7.93 -13.18
N GLY A 209 -6.12 -8.53 -13.88
CA GLY A 209 -5.78 -8.16 -15.26
C GLY A 209 -6.99 -8.18 -16.20
N GLU A 210 -7.78 -9.27 -16.16
CA GLU A 210 -9.02 -9.37 -16.94
C GLU A 210 -10.03 -8.27 -16.57
N HIS A 211 -10.15 -7.94 -15.28
CA HIS A 211 -11.01 -6.87 -14.81
C HIS A 211 -10.54 -5.50 -15.31
N VAL A 212 -9.23 -5.24 -15.28
CA VAL A 212 -8.63 -4.00 -15.79
C VAL A 212 -8.88 -3.87 -17.29
N ASP A 213 -8.67 -4.92 -18.08
CA ASP A 213 -8.91 -4.90 -19.52
C ASP A 213 -10.37 -4.54 -19.85
N ALA A 214 -11.32 -5.15 -19.12
CA ALA A 214 -12.74 -4.83 -19.25
C ALA A 214 -13.08 -3.39 -18.81
N ALA A 215 -12.42 -2.88 -17.76
CA ALA A 215 -12.58 -1.52 -17.26
C ALA A 215 -12.04 -0.48 -18.25
N VAL A 216 -10.85 -0.70 -18.82
CA VAL A 216 -10.23 0.18 -19.82
C VAL A 216 -11.11 0.30 -21.05
N ALA A 217 -11.69 -0.81 -21.52
CA ALA A 217 -12.67 -0.78 -22.60
C ALA A 217 -13.90 0.08 -22.26
N ALA A 218 -14.38 0.02 -21.02
CA ALA A 218 -15.51 0.84 -20.56
C ALA A 218 -15.15 2.34 -20.47
N PHE A 219 -13.92 2.68 -20.05
CA PHE A 219 -13.44 4.06 -20.05
C PHE A 219 -13.30 4.64 -21.47
N GLY A 220 -12.75 3.87 -22.41
CA GLY A 220 -12.56 4.31 -23.80
C GLY A 220 -13.86 4.41 -24.60
N GLY A 221 -14.84 3.54 -24.34
CA GLY A 221 -16.16 3.57 -24.99
C GLY A 221 -17.05 4.75 -24.58
N ALA A 222 -16.71 5.48 -23.52
CA ALA A 222 -17.43 6.68 -23.10
C ALA A 222 -17.07 7.93 -23.93
N SER A 223 -16.01 7.86 -24.74
CA SER A 223 -15.46 8.98 -25.53
C SER A 223 -15.80 8.96 -27.02
N ASP A 224 -16.62 8.01 -27.49
CA ASP A 224 -16.92 7.85 -28.93
C ASP A 224 -18.12 8.70 -29.39
N ASP A 225 -17.93 10.03 -29.43
CA ASP A 225 -18.52 10.86 -30.49
C ASP A 225 -17.63 10.71 -31.74
N GLY A 226 -17.80 9.56 -32.39
CA GLY A 226 -17.42 9.24 -33.77
C GLY A 226 -16.06 9.71 -34.26
N SER A 227 -15.00 8.92 -34.08
CA SER A 227 -13.90 8.82 -35.05
C SER A 227 -13.08 7.54 -34.91
N SER A 228 -13.25 6.66 -35.91
CA SER A 228 -12.34 5.59 -36.36
C SER A 228 -11.85 4.56 -35.33
N ALA A 229 -12.61 3.47 -35.26
CA ALA A 229 -12.14 2.18 -34.80
C ALA A 229 -10.95 1.69 -35.65
N SER A 230 -9.77 1.56 -35.04
CA SER A 230 -8.75 0.62 -35.50
C SER A 230 -8.65 -0.51 -34.48
N SER A 231 -9.05 -1.69 -34.90
CA SER A 231 -8.99 -2.94 -34.15
C SER A 231 -7.54 -3.32 -33.85
N ALA A 232 -7.07 -2.95 -32.65
CA ALA A 232 -5.87 -3.54 -32.05
C ALA A 232 -6.28 -4.82 -31.30
N SER A 233 -5.78 -5.94 -31.80
CA SER A 233 -5.83 -7.29 -31.23
C SER A 233 -5.55 -7.29 -29.72
N ALA A 234 -6.56 -7.69 -28.92
CA ALA A 234 -6.44 -8.04 -27.51
C ALA A 234 -5.60 -9.32 -27.37
N SER A 235 -4.29 -9.14 -27.26
CA SER A 235 -3.38 -10.15 -26.72
C SER A 235 -3.03 -9.70 -25.31
N ALA A 236 -3.16 -10.61 -24.34
CA ALA A 236 -2.87 -10.43 -22.93
C ALA A 236 -1.60 -9.61 -22.71
N SER A 237 -1.76 -8.31 -22.53
CA SER A 237 -0.64 -7.39 -22.35
C SER A 237 -0.48 -7.18 -20.86
N THR A 238 0.42 -7.98 -20.28
CA THR A 238 1.08 -7.71 -19.01
C THR A 238 1.93 -6.42 -19.06
N ALA A 239 1.98 -5.70 -20.19
CA ALA A 239 2.64 -4.41 -20.27
C ALA A 239 1.73 -3.29 -19.71
N PRO A 240 2.26 -2.39 -18.86
CA PRO A 240 1.50 -1.27 -18.30
C PRO A 240 0.89 -0.38 -19.39
N SER A 241 -0.33 0.08 -19.16
CA SER A 241 -0.81 1.33 -19.76
C SER A 241 0.17 2.47 -19.42
N ALA A 242 0.14 3.57 -20.18
CA ALA A 242 0.97 4.75 -19.84
C ALA A 242 0.78 5.12 -18.35
N PRO A 243 1.87 5.34 -17.60
CA PRO A 243 1.80 5.56 -16.16
C PRO A 243 0.95 6.79 -15.85
N SER A 244 0.31 6.79 -14.68
CA SER A 244 -0.47 7.95 -14.25
C SER A 244 0.37 9.22 -14.17
N ALA A 245 -0.26 10.35 -14.47
CA ALA A 245 0.43 11.64 -14.39
C ALA A 245 0.84 11.95 -12.93
N PRO A 246 1.89 12.75 -12.70
CA PRO A 246 2.30 13.14 -11.36
C PRO A 246 1.17 13.78 -10.53
N ALA A 247 0.25 14.49 -11.18
CA ALA A 247 -0.91 15.12 -10.53
C ALA A 247 -1.92 14.10 -9.94
N ASP A 248 -1.92 12.87 -10.45
CA ASP A 248 -2.80 11.79 -10.00
C ASP A 248 -2.11 10.86 -8.98
N SER A 249 -0.82 11.05 -8.75
CA SER A 249 -0.08 10.27 -7.76
C SER A 249 -0.47 10.67 -6.34
N PRO A 250 -0.36 9.74 -5.37
CA PRO A 250 -0.59 10.04 -3.96
C PRO A 250 0.30 11.17 -3.49
N SER A 251 -0.23 12.04 -2.62
CA SER A 251 0.56 13.11 -2.00
C SER A 251 1.84 12.58 -1.35
N TRP A 252 1.78 11.42 -0.67
CA TRP A 252 2.97 10.80 -0.07
C TRP A 252 3.98 10.25 -1.09
N ALA A 253 3.57 9.94 -2.32
CA ALA A 253 4.41 9.34 -3.36
C ALA A 253 5.24 10.38 -4.13
N VAL A 254 4.69 11.57 -4.33
CA VAL A 254 5.33 12.70 -5.07
C VAL A 254 5.86 13.80 -4.16
N TRP A 255 5.67 13.68 -2.84
CA TRP A 255 6.18 14.65 -1.89
C TRP A 255 7.70 14.68 -1.86
N THR A 256 8.25 15.89 -1.71
CA THR A 256 9.65 16.16 -1.45
C THR A 256 9.83 16.75 -0.06
N PRO A 257 10.78 16.25 0.75
CA PRO A 257 11.07 16.83 2.05
C PRO A 257 11.50 18.29 1.97
N ASP A 258 10.93 19.13 2.83
CA ASP A 258 11.33 20.52 3.06
C ASP A 258 11.96 20.69 4.45
N ASP A 259 12.39 21.91 4.78
CA ASP A 259 13.08 22.20 6.04
C ASP A 259 12.20 21.91 7.27
N LEU A 260 10.91 22.22 7.19
CA LEU A 260 9.97 21.98 8.29
C LEU A 260 9.83 20.48 8.60
N TRP A 261 9.89 19.62 7.58
CA TRP A 261 9.90 18.17 7.78
C TRP A 261 11.14 17.72 8.54
N TRP A 262 12.32 18.21 8.15
CA TRP A 262 13.56 17.85 8.79
C TRP A 262 13.61 18.33 10.24
N ASP A 263 13.10 19.54 10.52
CA ASP A 263 12.98 20.06 11.88
C ASP A 263 12.06 19.18 12.74
N LEU A 264 10.88 18.82 12.23
CA LEU A 264 9.94 17.98 12.97
C LEU A 264 10.49 16.56 13.20
N LEU A 265 11.10 15.95 12.18
CA LEU A 265 11.72 14.64 12.30
C LEU A 265 12.90 14.66 13.27
N ALA A 266 13.72 15.71 13.23
CA ALA A 266 14.83 15.90 14.17
C ALA A 266 14.31 15.97 15.61
N MET A 267 13.24 16.75 15.87
CA MET A 267 12.63 16.84 17.20
C MET A 267 12.13 15.50 17.74
N VAL A 268 11.63 14.60 16.88
CA VAL A 268 11.23 13.24 17.28
C VAL A 268 12.46 12.37 17.55
N ARG A 269 13.48 12.47 16.69
CA ARG A 269 14.67 11.63 16.74
C ARG A 269 15.64 11.97 17.86
N ASP A 270 15.81 13.25 18.17
CA ASP A 270 16.72 13.73 19.20
C ASP A 270 16.11 13.71 20.61
N GLY A 271 14.82 13.35 20.72
CA GLY A 271 14.09 13.26 21.98
C GLY A 271 13.53 14.59 22.49
N THR A 272 13.60 15.66 21.70
CA THR A 272 12.90 16.93 22.01
C THR A 272 11.40 16.71 22.20
N LEU A 273 10.81 15.85 21.38
CA LEU A 273 9.50 15.24 21.61
C LEU A 273 9.73 13.85 22.22
N GLU A 274 9.44 13.72 23.51
CA GLU A 274 9.70 12.52 24.30
C GLU A 274 8.82 11.35 23.82
N ARG A 275 9.41 10.16 23.70
CA ARG A 275 8.68 8.93 23.37
C ARG A 275 7.61 8.61 24.42
N ASP A 276 6.50 8.04 23.98
CA ASP A 276 5.28 7.72 24.73
C ASP A 276 4.51 8.92 25.30
N ARG A 277 4.97 10.15 25.03
CA ARG A 277 4.30 11.37 25.46
C ARG A 277 3.33 11.85 24.39
N THR A 278 2.20 12.38 24.85
CA THR A 278 1.21 13.03 23.99
C THR A 278 1.41 14.54 24.02
N TYR A 279 1.42 15.15 22.84
CA TYR A 279 1.53 16.57 22.61
C TYR A 279 0.32 17.04 21.81
N ARG A 280 -0.12 18.28 22.05
CA ARG A 280 -1.10 18.90 21.16
C ARG A 280 -0.44 19.41 19.90
N ALA A 281 -1.09 19.23 18.75
CA ALA A 281 -0.64 19.76 17.46
C ALA A 281 -0.37 21.27 17.53
N SER A 282 -1.22 22.02 18.24
CA SER A 282 -1.05 23.45 18.50
C SER A 282 0.23 23.78 19.29
N ALA A 283 0.63 22.93 20.24
CA ALA A 283 1.85 23.13 21.01
C ALA A 283 3.11 22.87 20.17
N ILE A 284 3.10 21.82 19.33
CA ILE A 284 4.21 21.53 18.40
C ILE A 284 4.31 22.66 17.36
N ALA A 285 3.19 23.08 16.78
CA ALA A 285 3.14 24.15 15.79
C ALA A 285 3.67 25.48 16.35
N ALA A 286 3.29 25.83 17.59
CA ALA A 286 3.81 27.02 18.28
C ALA A 286 5.35 26.96 18.46
N ARG A 287 5.90 25.78 18.79
CA ARG A 287 7.34 25.59 18.93
C ARG A 287 8.09 25.77 17.60
N LEU A 288 7.52 25.29 16.51
CA LEU A 288 8.05 25.43 15.14
C LEU A 288 7.72 26.79 14.51
N ARG A 289 6.94 27.65 15.18
CA ARG A 289 6.40 28.92 14.67
C ARG A 289 5.65 28.74 13.34
N GLN A 290 4.91 27.63 13.22
CA GLN A 290 4.07 27.31 12.07
C GLN A 290 2.59 27.29 12.47
N SER A 291 1.71 27.25 11.46
CA SER A 291 0.30 26.94 11.68
C SER A 291 0.10 25.44 11.87
N VAL A 292 -0.93 25.05 12.64
CA VAL A 292 -1.34 23.63 12.77
C VAL A 292 -1.64 23.03 11.40
N ARG A 293 -2.28 23.80 10.51
CA ARG A 293 -2.60 23.35 9.15
C ARG A 293 -1.36 22.94 8.34
N ARG A 294 -0.26 23.68 8.47
CA ARG A 294 1.03 23.32 7.83
C ARG A 294 1.69 22.11 8.48
N LEU A 295 1.50 21.92 9.78
CA LEU A 295 2.09 20.82 10.53
C LEU A 295 1.38 19.48 10.27
N VAL A 296 0.06 19.48 10.10
CA VAL A 296 -0.77 18.27 9.97
C VAL A 296 -0.28 17.30 8.87
N PRO A 297 0.03 17.74 7.63
CA PRO A 297 0.59 16.87 6.60
C PRO A 297 1.87 16.14 7.04
N MET A 298 2.70 16.77 7.86
CA MET A 298 3.94 16.18 8.35
C MET A 298 3.72 15.20 9.50
N VAL A 299 2.79 15.51 10.40
CA VAL A 299 2.38 14.60 11.47
C VAL A 299 1.81 13.32 10.86
N ARG A 300 0.96 13.43 9.83
CA ARG A 300 0.46 12.27 9.08
C ARG A 300 1.60 11.44 8.49
N ARG A 301 2.63 12.10 7.96
CA ARG A 301 3.80 11.41 7.43
C ARG A 301 4.57 10.67 8.52
N LEU A 302 4.76 11.29 9.69
CA LEU A 302 5.33 10.60 10.85
C LEU A 302 4.44 9.42 11.31
N GLU A 303 3.12 9.55 11.21
CA GLU A 303 2.18 8.49 11.57
C GLU A 303 2.32 7.30 10.62
N LEU A 304 2.42 7.59 9.32
CA LEU A 304 2.75 6.60 8.32
C LEU A 304 4.10 5.94 8.66
N LEU A 305 5.14 6.71 9.01
CA LEU A 305 6.43 6.15 9.46
C LEU A 305 6.36 5.41 10.82
N GLY A 306 5.21 5.41 11.51
CA GLY A 306 5.05 4.75 12.81
C GLY A 306 5.81 5.42 13.94
N LEU A 307 6.12 6.71 13.77
CA LEU A 307 6.82 7.52 14.76
C LEU A 307 5.86 8.30 15.65
N VAL A 308 4.62 8.46 15.20
CA VAL A 308 3.54 9.04 15.99
C VAL A 308 2.25 8.26 15.81
N GLU A 309 1.34 8.42 16.75
CA GLU A 309 -0.03 7.95 16.69
C GLU A 309 -0.96 9.14 16.91
N THR A 310 -1.96 9.27 16.03
CA THR A 310 -3.08 10.20 16.23
C THR A 310 -4.31 9.38 16.61
N ARG A 311 -5.08 9.86 17.59
CA ARG A 311 -6.31 9.19 17.99
C ARG A 311 -7.49 9.81 17.24
N PRO A 312 -8.37 9.01 16.61
CA PRO A 312 -9.54 9.53 15.91
C PRO A 312 -10.48 10.36 16.78
N ASP A 313 -10.58 10.03 18.07
CA ASP A 313 -11.39 10.72 19.07
C ASP A 313 -10.74 12.01 19.61
N ALA A 314 -9.45 12.21 19.33
CA ALA A 314 -8.69 13.39 19.73
C ALA A 314 -7.61 13.72 18.66
N PRO A 315 -7.98 14.21 17.48
CA PRO A 315 -7.05 14.36 16.35
C PRO A 315 -5.98 15.44 16.56
N GLU A 316 -6.15 16.35 17.53
CA GLU A 316 -5.07 17.25 17.95
C GLU A 316 -4.03 16.59 18.86
N ASP A 317 -4.35 15.44 19.47
CA ASP A 317 -3.47 14.75 20.40
C ASP A 317 -2.56 13.80 19.61
N ILE A 318 -1.28 14.16 19.55
CA ILE A 318 -0.22 13.44 18.85
C ILE A 318 0.64 12.72 19.89
N ARG A 319 0.54 11.40 19.95
CA ARG A 319 1.41 10.56 20.77
C ARG A 319 2.68 10.25 20.00
N ILE A 320 3.85 10.50 20.60
CA ILE A 320 5.12 10.04 20.01
C ILE A 320 5.27 8.55 20.34
N THR A 321 5.37 7.71 19.32
CA THR A 321 5.47 6.26 19.50
C THR A 321 6.88 5.90 20.00
N ARG A 322 7.01 4.82 20.77
CA ARG A 322 8.27 4.10 20.95
C ARG A 322 8.23 2.86 20.05
N PRO A 323 8.75 2.94 18.82
CA PRO A 323 8.84 1.77 17.96
C PRO A 323 9.58 0.63 18.65
N ASP A 324 9.12 -0.58 18.39
CA ASP A 324 9.72 -1.82 18.91
C ASP A 324 10.11 -2.75 17.76
N LEU A 325 10.53 -3.95 18.13
CA LEU A 325 10.91 -5.01 17.20
C LEU A 325 9.76 -5.45 16.29
N GLN A 326 8.50 -5.38 16.74
CA GLN A 326 7.35 -5.69 15.90
C GLN A 326 7.18 -4.62 14.83
N HIS A 327 7.33 -3.34 15.17
CA HIS A 327 7.29 -2.27 14.18
C HIS A 327 8.37 -2.41 13.11
N TRP A 328 9.58 -2.85 13.49
CA TRP A 328 10.65 -3.18 12.53
C TRP A 328 10.26 -4.36 11.62
N THR A 329 9.74 -5.44 12.21
CA THR A 329 9.28 -6.64 11.49
C THR A 329 8.21 -6.29 10.47
N ASP A 330 7.19 -5.53 10.89
CA ASP A 330 6.09 -5.08 10.03
C ASP A 330 6.60 -4.23 8.85
N SER A 331 7.59 -3.38 9.11
CA SER A 331 8.18 -2.51 8.10
C SER A 331 9.00 -3.29 7.08
N LEU A 332 9.72 -4.33 7.52
CA LEU A 332 10.50 -5.19 6.63
C LEU A 332 9.58 -6.03 5.74
N GLN A 333 8.52 -6.61 6.29
CA GLN A 333 7.51 -7.35 5.53
C GLN A 333 6.77 -6.45 4.51
N LEU A 334 6.46 -5.20 4.90
CA LEU A 334 5.88 -4.23 3.98
C LEU A 334 6.85 -3.91 2.83
N ALA A 335 8.11 -3.60 3.15
CA ALA A 335 9.12 -3.30 2.14
C ALA A 335 9.37 -4.48 1.22
N SER A 336 9.47 -5.70 1.75
CA SER A 336 9.73 -6.91 0.96
C SER A 336 8.59 -7.22 -0.03
N THR A 337 7.34 -7.05 0.40
CA THR A 337 6.15 -7.16 -0.46
C THR A 337 6.22 -6.16 -1.62
N LEU A 338 6.61 -4.92 -1.33
CA LEU A 338 6.68 -3.86 -2.33
C LEU A 338 7.90 -4.00 -3.25
N VAL A 339 9.02 -4.54 -2.77
CA VAL A 339 10.20 -4.85 -3.59
C VAL A 339 9.86 -5.86 -4.68
N GLU A 340 9.11 -6.90 -4.34
CA GLU A 340 8.65 -7.90 -5.30
C GLU A 340 7.75 -7.31 -6.38
N ALA A 341 6.74 -6.53 -5.97
CA ALA A 341 5.88 -5.83 -6.91
C ALA A 341 6.69 -4.86 -7.80
N CYS A 342 7.61 -4.09 -7.23
CA CYS A 342 8.49 -3.21 -8.00
C CYS A 342 9.42 -3.98 -8.95
N ALA A 343 9.97 -5.14 -8.55
CA ALA A 343 10.81 -5.96 -9.40
C ALA A 343 10.06 -6.45 -10.65
N ARG A 344 8.85 -6.97 -10.45
CA ARG A 344 7.96 -7.42 -11.54
C ARG A 344 7.66 -6.32 -12.56
N TRP A 345 7.55 -5.07 -12.10
CA TRP A 345 7.18 -3.93 -12.94
C TRP A 345 8.36 -3.20 -13.57
N SER A 346 9.47 -3.06 -12.85
CA SER A 346 10.64 -2.31 -13.32
C SER A 346 11.46 -3.10 -14.34
N VAL A 347 11.74 -4.39 -14.07
CA VAL A 347 12.59 -5.24 -14.92
C VAL A 347 12.22 -5.26 -16.40
N PRO A 348 10.94 -5.48 -16.81
CA PRO A 348 10.59 -5.49 -18.22
C PRO A 348 10.71 -4.12 -18.90
N THR A 349 10.77 -3.02 -18.15
CA THR A 349 10.79 -1.65 -18.67
C THR A 349 12.15 -0.98 -18.60
N LEU A 350 13.18 -1.66 -18.10
CA LEU A 350 14.53 -1.12 -18.00
C LEU A 350 15.07 -0.74 -19.38
N ASP A 351 15.73 0.41 -19.46
CA ASP A 351 16.63 0.73 -20.56
C ASP A 351 18.04 0.20 -20.27
N ASP A 352 18.99 0.43 -21.17
CA ASP A 352 20.36 -0.09 -21.02
C ASP A 352 21.09 0.55 -19.84
N ALA A 353 20.76 1.79 -19.50
CA ALA A 353 21.32 2.48 -18.33
C ALA A 353 20.81 1.86 -17.03
N GLY A 354 19.49 1.65 -16.90
CA GLY A 354 18.86 1.00 -15.76
C GLY A 354 19.32 -0.45 -15.57
N ARG A 355 19.49 -1.20 -16.68
CA ARG A 355 20.12 -2.54 -16.64
C ARG A 355 21.53 -2.48 -16.08
N ALA A 356 22.36 -1.54 -16.55
CA ALA A 356 23.73 -1.38 -16.07
C ALA A 356 23.81 -0.96 -14.59
N GLU A 357 22.91 -0.09 -14.13
CA GLU A 357 22.81 0.32 -12.72
C GLU A 357 22.46 -0.86 -11.81
N LEU A 358 21.44 -1.65 -12.16
CA LEU A 358 21.03 -2.82 -11.38
C LEU A 358 22.12 -3.89 -11.34
N HIS A 359 22.73 -4.21 -12.49
CA HIS A 359 23.90 -5.11 -12.55
C HIS A 359 25.04 -4.61 -11.67
N GLY A 360 25.32 -3.30 -11.68
CA GLY A 360 26.36 -2.70 -10.85
C GLY A 360 26.11 -2.85 -9.33
N VAL A 361 24.85 -2.77 -8.90
CA VAL A 361 24.47 -2.99 -7.49
C VAL A 361 24.50 -4.48 -7.14
N ILE A 362 24.05 -5.37 -8.02
CA ILE A 362 24.13 -6.83 -7.82
C ILE A 362 25.58 -7.27 -7.64
N ASP A 363 26.48 -6.79 -8.50
CA ASP A 363 27.90 -7.06 -8.41
C ASP A 363 28.53 -6.54 -7.10
N ARG A 364 28.08 -5.37 -6.63
CA ARG A 364 28.50 -4.81 -5.34
C ARG A 364 28.02 -5.68 -4.18
N LEU A 365 26.75 -6.08 -4.19
CA LEU A 365 26.15 -7.00 -3.21
C LEU A 365 26.92 -8.32 -3.14
N ARG A 366 27.21 -8.91 -4.30
CA ARG A 366 28.00 -10.14 -4.42
C ARG A 366 29.39 -9.98 -3.79
N ARG A 367 30.12 -8.90 -4.12
CA ARG A 367 31.44 -8.61 -3.53
C ARG A 367 31.35 -8.44 -2.01
N GLN A 368 30.42 -7.61 -1.53
CA GLN A 368 30.24 -7.32 -0.11
C GLN A 368 29.79 -8.55 0.68
N GLY A 369 28.95 -9.40 0.11
CA GLY A 369 28.51 -10.67 0.73
C GLY A 369 29.70 -11.62 0.95
N ARG A 370 30.57 -11.77 -0.06
CA ARG A 370 31.76 -12.64 0.02
C ARG A 370 32.74 -12.22 1.11
N ILE A 371 33.00 -10.93 1.26
CA ILE A 371 33.93 -10.39 2.27
C ILE A 371 33.25 -10.06 3.61
N ARG A 372 31.93 -10.28 3.71
CA ARG A 372 31.10 -9.92 4.86
C ARG A 372 31.25 -8.44 5.24
N ASP A 373 31.14 -7.55 4.26
CA ASP A 373 31.23 -6.10 4.45
C ASP A 373 30.03 -5.56 5.25
N TYR A 374 30.23 -4.51 6.06
CA TYR A 374 29.14 -3.81 6.76
C TYR A 374 28.22 -3.04 5.80
N GLY A 375 28.73 -2.62 4.63
CA GLY A 375 27.98 -1.95 3.58
C GLY A 375 26.94 -2.84 2.88
N TYR A 376 26.95 -4.17 3.11
CA TYR A 376 26.02 -5.11 2.48
C TYR A 376 24.54 -4.70 2.66
N THR A 377 24.13 -4.34 3.87
CA THR A 377 22.75 -3.89 4.14
C THR A 377 22.38 -2.67 3.32
N MET A 378 23.31 -1.71 3.18
CA MET A 378 23.07 -0.50 2.40
C MET A 378 22.88 -0.81 0.92
N SER A 379 23.60 -1.78 0.38
CA SER A 379 23.42 -2.20 -1.01
C SER A 379 22.14 -3.00 -1.25
N VAL A 380 21.60 -3.71 -0.25
CA VAL A 380 20.26 -4.32 -0.33
C VAL A 380 19.18 -3.24 -0.39
N VAL A 381 19.33 -2.19 0.43
CA VAL A 381 18.45 -1.02 0.40
C VAL A 381 18.59 -0.26 -0.93
N GLU A 382 19.80 -0.12 -1.45
CA GLU A 382 20.08 0.51 -2.75
C GLU A 382 19.42 -0.26 -3.90
N LEU A 383 19.52 -1.59 -3.91
CA LEU A 383 18.80 -2.44 -4.86
C LEU A 383 17.30 -2.15 -4.82
N SER A 384 16.71 -2.13 -3.63
CA SER A 384 15.29 -1.83 -3.42
C SER A 384 14.90 -0.44 -3.93
N ARG A 385 15.78 0.56 -3.75
CA ARG A 385 15.57 1.93 -4.26
C ARG A 385 15.61 1.98 -5.78
N LEU A 386 16.60 1.35 -6.41
CA LEU A 386 16.71 1.33 -7.87
C LEU A 386 15.49 0.66 -8.51
N LEU A 387 15.00 -0.45 -7.94
CA LEU A 387 13.76 -1.08 -8.41
C LEU A 387 12.57 -0.10 -8.32
N ALA A 388 12.47 0.67 -7.23
CA ALA A 388 11.43 1.70 -7.10
C ALA A 388 11.58 2.82 -8.13
N ASP A 389 12.80 3.30 -8.37
CA ASP A 389 13.08 4.41 -9.29
C ASP A 389 12.81 4.04 -10.75
N HIS A 390 13.04 2.77 -11.11
CA HIS A 390 12.72 2.21 -12.42
C HIS A 390 11.29 1.64 -12.52
N THR A 391 10.47 1.72 -11.47
CA THR A 391 9.07 1.27 -11.51
C THR A 391 8.19 2.36 -12.11
N PRO A 392 7.51 2.12 -13.26
CA PRO A 392 6.67 3.14 -13.90
C PRO A 392 5.45 3.54 -13.07
N ASN A 393 4.91 2.61 -12.28
CA ASN A 393 3.76 2.84 -11.42
C ASN A 393 4.16 3.68 -10.19
N PRO A 394 3.76 4.97 -10.10
CA PRO A 394 4.21 5.86 -9.04
C PRO A 394 3.62 5.49 -7.67
N TRP A 395 2.50 4.76 -7.63
CA TRP A 395 1.87 4.28 -6.40
C TRP A 395 2.70 3.16 -5.77
N LEU A 396 3.18 2.21 -6.58
CA LEU A 396 4.10 1.17 -6.13
C LEU A 396 5.44 1.76 -5.71
N ALA A 397 6.07 2.55 -6.60
CA ALA A 397 7.36 3.18 -6.37
C ALA A 397 7.40 4.03 -5.10
N GLY A 398 6.40 4.91 -4.94
CA GLY A 398 6.30 5.73 -3.75
C GLY A 398 6.08 4.91 -2.48
N SER A 399 5.28 3.83 -2.56
CA SER A 399 4.97 2.99 -1.39
C SER A 399 6.24 2.32 -0.90
N LEU A 400 7.08 1.84 -1.83
CA LEU A 400 8.36 1.25 -1.51
C LEU A 400 9.31 2.28 -0.89
N ARG A 401 9.45 3.48 -1.49
CA ARG A 401 10.25 4.57 -0.89
C ARG A 401 9.81 4.89 0.53
N PHE A 402 8.51 4.90 0.76
CA PHE A 402 7.93 5.12 2.07
C PHE A 402 8.23 3.96 3.05
N ALA A 403 8.08 2.70 2.64
CA ALA A 403 8.41 1.54 3.47
C ALA A 403 9.90 1.49 3.84
N LEU A 404 10.78 1.83 2.89
CA LEU A 404 12.22 1.97 3.14
C LEU A 404 12.54 3.12 4.10
N SER A 405 11.81 4.24 4.00
CA SER A 405 11.94 5.34 4.96
C SER A 405 11.53 4.88 6.37
N ARG A 406 10.44 4.12 6.47
CA ARG A 406 9.99 3.54 7.75
C ARG A 406 11.07 2.66 8.36
N LEU A 407 11.66 1.74 7.60
CA LEU A 407 12.79 0.92 8.06
C LEU A 407 13.98 1.73 8.60
N ALA A 408 14.28 2.88 8.00
CA ALA A 408 15.39 3.72 8.40
C ALA A 408 15.16 4.49 9.72
N PHE A 409 13.91 4.64 10.17
CA PHE A 409 13.55 5.44 11.34
C PHE A 409 12.88 4.66 12.46
N VAL A 410 12.26 3.53 12.15
CA VAL A 410 11.47 2.73 13.11
C VAL A 410 12.34 1.95 14.10
N PHE A 411 13.65 1.85 13.88
CA PHE A 411 14.53 1.11 14.76
C PHE A 411 15.88 1.82 14.85
N ASP A 412 16.26 2.24 16.06
CA ASP A 412 17.40 3.14 16.28
C ASP A 412 18.73 2.56 15.75
N GLU A 413 18.90 1.24 15.89
CA GLU A 413 20.06 0.50 15.37
C GLU A 413 19.59 -0.67 14.49
N ALA A 414 19.46 -0.42 13.19
CA ALA A 414 19.06 -1.45 12.23
C ALA A 414 19.93 -2.73 12.38
N PRO A 415 19.32 -3.91 12.60
CA PRO A 415 20.06 -5.15 12.73
C PRO A 415 20.90 -5.42 11.48
N PRO A 416 22.15 -5.90 11.60
CA PRO A 416 22.94 -6.26 10.43
C PRO A 416 22.25 -7.40 9.69
N PHE A 417 22.07 -7.23 8.38
CA PHE A 417 21.39 -8.18 7.53
C PHE A 417 22.12 -9.53 7.47
N ARG A 418 21.38 -10.63 7.35
CA ARG A 418 21.94 -11.98 7.21
C ARG A 418 22.70 -12.12 5.88
N ARG A 419 24.00 -12.44 5.91
CA ARG A 419 24.91 -12.31 4.76
C ARG A 419 25.18 -13.60 3.96
N TRP A 420 24.44 -14.69 4.17
CA TRP A 420 24.76 -16.01 3.59
C TRP A 420 23.69 -16.45 2.57
N ASP A 421 24.14 -17.13 1.51
CA ASP A 421 23.34 -17.83 0.50
C ASP A 421 22.47 -16.97 -0.45
N ILE A 422 22.74 -15.67 -0.60
CA ILE A 422 22.01 -14.81 -1.56
C ILE A 422 22.39 -15.04 -3.04
N GLU A 423 23.48 -15.78 -3.34
CA GLU A 423 23.99 -15.89 -4.72
C GLU A 423 22.96 -16.50 -5.67
N ASP A 424 22.15 -17.46 -5.21
CA ASP A 424 21.06 -18.04 -6.01
C ASP A 424 20.01 -16.98 -6.38
N VAL A 425 19.69 -16.07 -5.44
CA VAL A 425 18.77 -14.94 -5.66
C VAL A 425 19.38 -13.96 -6.66
N LEU A 426 20.64 -13.58 -6.47
CA LEU A 426 21.33 -12.63 -7.35
C LEU A 426 21.41 -13.17 -8.79
N THR A 427 21.71 -14.47 -8.94
CA THR A 427 21.77 -15.13 -10.25
C THR A 427 20.40 -15.14 -10.95
N GLN A 428 19.32 -15.42 -10.22
CA GLN A 428 17.95 -15.37 -10.77
C GLN A 428 17.56 -13.95 -11.17
N LEU A 429 17.94 -12.94 -10.38
CA LEU A 429 17.65 -11.55 -10.66
C LEU A 429 18.43 -11.06 -11.90
N GLU A 430 19.71 -11.41 -12.03
CA GLU A 430 20.50 -11.10 -13.24
C GLU A 430 19.86 -11.70 -14.50
N ASP A 431 19.48 -12.98 -14.44
CA ASP A 431 18.82 -13.64 -15.56
C ASP A 431 17.45 -13.02 -15.90
N ALA A 432 16.71 -12.55 -14.89
CA ALA A 432 15.47 -11.80 -15.10
C ALA A 432 15.74 -10.45 -15.77
N ILE A 433 16.77 -9.70 -15.33
CA ILE A 433 17.17 -8.41 -15.91
C ILE A 433 17.61 -8.57 -17.36
N ASP A 434 18.44 -9.57 -17.66
CA ASP A 434 18.96 -9.82 -19.01
C ASP A 434 17.86 -10.21 -20.00
N ARG A 435 16.81 -10.87 -19.53
CA ARG A 435 15.65 -11.28 -20.35
C ARG A 435 14.50 -10.28 -20.35
N GLY A 436 14.51 -9.31 -19.44
CA GLY A 436 13.36 -8.44 -19.19
C GLY A 436 12.10 -9.22 -18.77
N ASP A 437 12.26 -10.33 -18.05
CA ASP A 437 11.17 -11.27 -17.74
C ASP A 437 10.52 -10.92 -16.38
N PRO A 438 9.27 -10.43 -16.35
CA PRO A 438 8.61 -9.99 -15.12
C PRO A 438 8.30 -11.14 -14.15
N ASP A 439 8.03 -12.35 -14.66
CA ASP A 439 7.71 -13.49 -13.81
C ASP A 439 8.99 -14.02 -13.14
N ARG A 440 10.12 -14.05 -13.87
CA ARG A 440 11.43 -14.37 -13.26
C ARG A 440 11.86 -13.34 -12.23
N ALA A 441 11.58 -12.06 -12.47
CA ALA A 441 11.87 -11.00 -11.50
C ALA A 441 11.08 -11.19 -10.21
N ALA A 442 9.80 -11.55 -10.32
CA ALA A 442 8.96 -11.91 -9.17
C ALA A 442 9.50 -13.15 -8.45
N ASP A 443 9.87 -14.22 -9.17
CA ASP A 443 10.46 -15.43 -8.57
C ASP A 443 11.77 -15.15 -7.81
N ALA A 444 12.65 -14.31 -8.38
CA ALA A 444 13.87 -13.88 -7.72
C ALA A 444 13.56 -13.09 -6.43
N ALA A 445 12.56 -12.21 -6.46
CA ALA A 445 12.11 -11.46 -5.29
C ALA A 445 11.44 -12.36 -4.23
N HIS A 446 10.68 -13.39 -4.61
CA HIS A 446 10.18 -14.39 -3.66
C HIS A 446 11.33 -15.12 -2.97
N ALA A 447 12.37 -15.50 -3.73
CA ALA A 447 13.55 -16.11 -3.16
C ALA A 447 14.25 -15.15 -2.18
N LEU A 448 14.36 -13.85 -2.52
CA LEU A 448 14.83 -12.82 -1.59
C LEU A 448 13.95 -12.70 -0.33
N ASN A 449 12.63 -12.81 -0.48
CA ASN A 449 11.68 -12.75 0.63
C ASN A 449 11.88 -13.90 1.63
N VAL A 450 12.31 -15.09 1.17
CA VAL A 450 12.71 -16.17 2.09
C VAL A 450 13.93 -15.78 2.94
N HIS A 451 14.89 -15.03 2.39
CA HIS A 451 16.00 -14.50 3.17
C HIS A 451 15.55 -13.42 4.16
N TYR A 452 14.59 -12.57 3.79
CA TYR A 452 13.98 -11.60 4.72
C TYR A 452 13.28 -12.30 5.89
N ASP A 453 12.47 -13.32 5.61
CA ASP A 453 11.76 -14.09 6.65
C ASP A 453 12.76 -14.78 7.61
N ALA A 454 13.81 -15.40 7.07
CA ALA A 454 14.87 -15.99 7.87
C ALA A 454 15.62 -14.94 8.71
N HIS A 455 15.89 -13.76 8.14
CA HIS A 455 16.53 -12.66 8.85
C HIS A 455 15.67 -12.14 10.01
N ILE A 456 14.36 -12.00 9.80
CA ILE A 456 13.40 -11.62 10.86
C ILE A 456 13.47 -12.62 12.01
N VAL A 457 13.37 -13.92 11.72
CA VAL A 457 13.43 -14.98 12.75
C VAL A 457 14.73 -14.89 13.55
N ASP A 458 15.87 -14.74 12.87
CA ASP A 458 17.18 -14.65 13.52
C ASP A 458 17.30 -13.41 14.42
N VAL A 459 16.84 -12.25 13.95
CA VAL A 459 16.86 -11.00 14.72
C VAL A 459 15.95 -11.09 15.93
N VAL A 460 14.73 -11.60 15.75
CA VAL A 460 13.76 -11.75 16.83
C VAL A 460 14.30 -12.69 17.91
N ALA A 461 14.83 -13.86 17.52
CA ALA A 461 15.42 -14.79 18.47
C ALA A 461 16.57 -14.17 19.27
N ARG A 462 17.44 -13.38 18.61
CA ARG A 462 18.58 -12.73 19.26
C ARG A 462 18.15 -11.64 20.24
N LEU A 463 17.23 -10.76 19.84
CA LEU A 463 16.85 -9.61 20.65
C LEU A 463 15.89 -10.00 21.78
N SER A 464 14.93 -10.88 21.54
CA SER A 464 14.04 -11.39 22.59
C SER A 464 14.77 -12.25 23.63
N GLY A 465 15.86 -12.93 23.24
CA GLY A 465 16.71 -13.68 24.17
C GLY A 465 17.65 -12.82 25.03
N THR A 466 17.78 -11.52 24.73
CA THR A 466 18.61 -10.58 25.49
C THR A 466 17.79 -9.83 26.56
N GLU A 467 16.45 -9.91 26.51
CA GLU A 467 15.52 -9.28 27.46
C GLU A 467 15.07 -10.20 28.62
N SER A 468 15.69 -11.39 28.77
CA SER A 468 15.53 -12.30 29.92
C SER A 468 16.78 -12.31 30.78
#